data_AF-A0A850CQY5-F1
#
_entry.id   AF-A0A850CQY5-F1
#
_cell.length_a   1.000
_cell.length_b   1.000
_cell.length_c   1.000
_cell.angle_alpha   90.00
_cell.angle_beta   90.00
_cell.angle_gamma   90.00
#
_symmetry.space_group_name_H-M   'P 1'
#
loop_
_entity.id
_entity.type
_entity.pdbx_description
1 polymer ?
#
loop_
_entity_poly.entity_id
_entity_poly.type
_entity_poly.pdbx_seq_one_letter_code
_entity_poly.pdbx_strand_id
1 'polypeptide(L)'
;SEWAERLGCSPAEAQMDVAAAIREVFEECGVLLAGPSASGPLARVDEPEWLEVRRRLVSRQVALADVLRDRGLVLRSDLIVAKAHWVTPVFEPRRYDTWFFAALMPPFQVADGETTEADQAGWVVPEELLREYAAGSALMLPPTVICVEEIREAPSAADFVVHSPSLPLVMPEVVAGPSGAAMEIVER
;
A
#
# COMPACT_ATOMS: atom_id res chain seq x y z
N SER A 1 18.01 -8.45 7.13
CA SER A 1 17.17 -7.54 7.94
C SER A 1 15.85 -8.26 8.22
N GLU A 2 15.10 -7.86 9.25
CA GLU A 2 13.79 -8.46 9.56
C GLU A 2 12.84 -8.43 8.34
N TRP A 3 12.82 -7.32 7.61
CA TRP A 3 12.03 -7.17 6.38
C TRP A 3 12.42 -8.15 5.27
N ALA A 4 13.72 -8.44 5.10
CA ALA A 4 14.18 -9.40 4.08
C ALA A 4 13.69 -10.82 4.38
N GLU A 5 13.75 -11.22 5.64
CA GLU A 5 13.23 -12.52 6.10
C GLU A 5 11.70 -12.57 5.91
N ARG A 6 11.00 -11.49 6.27
CA ARG A 6 9.55 -11.40 6.16
C ARG A 6 9.04 -11.43 4.72
N LEU A 7 9.72 -10.75 3.80
CA LEU A 7 9.35 -10.69 2.39
C LEU A 7 10.00 -11.81 1.56
N GLY A 8 10.82 -12.68 2.16
CA GLY A 8 11.48 -13.78 1.46
C GLY A 8 12.44 -13.35 0.35
N CYS A 9 13.03 -12.16 0.43
CA CYS A 9 13.89 -11.58 -0.60
C CYS A 9 15.22 -11.05 -0.03
N SER A 10 16.06 -10.44 -0.87
CA SER A 10 17.30 -9.83 -0.39
C SER A 10 17.04 -8.58 0.47
N PRO A 11 17.98 -8.18 1.35
CA PRO A 11 17.84 -6.94 2.12
C PRO A 11 17.67 -5.67 1.27
N ALA A 12 18.26 -5.64 0.07
CA ALA A 12 18.14 -4.51 -0.84
C ALA A 12 16.74 -4.45 -1.46
N GLU A 13 16.19 -5.58 -1.91
CA GLU A 13 14.81 -5.67 -2.43
C GLU A 13 13.79 -5.25 -1.36
N ALA A 14 13.89 -5.84 -0.16
CA ALA A 14 12.98 -5.49 0.92
C ALA A 14 13.04 -4.00 1.29
N GLN A 15 14.23 -3.39 1.26
CA GLN A 15 14.37 -1.96 1.48
C GLN A 15 13.69 -1.14 0.36
N MET A 16 13.83 -1.57 -0.90
CA MET A 16 13.18 -0.92 -2.03
C MET A 16 11.65 -1.01 -1.93
N ASP A 17 11.09 -2.18 -1.61
CA ASP A 17 9.64 -2.38 -1.51
C ASP A 17 9.02 -1.54 -0.39
N VAL A 18 9.62 -1.57 0.80
CA VAL A 18 9.13 -0.79 1.96
C VAL A 18 9.29 0.71 1.72
N ALA A 19 10.41 1.14 1.14
CA ALA A 19 10.62 2.55 0.80
C ALA A 19 9.67 3.03 -0.30
N ALA A 20 9.39 2.18 -1.29
CA ALA A 20 8.42 2.47 -2.34
C ALA A 20 7.01 2.61 -1.74
N ALA A 21 6.57 1.67 -0.90
CA ALA A 21 5.26 1.76 -0.27
C ALA A 21 5.06 3.06 0.53
N ILE A 22 6.05 3.46 1.35
CA ILE A 22 5.97 4.72 2.11
C ILE A 22 6.03 5.94 1.18
N ARG A 23 6.83 5.87 0.12
CA ARG A 23 6.91 6.94 -0.88
C ARG A 23 5.57 7.14 -1.60
N GLU A 24 4.96 6.07 -2.11
CA GLU A 24 3.68 6.16 -2.84
C GLU A 24 2.58 6.73 -1.94
N VAL A 25 2.50 6.31 -0.67
CA VAL A 25 1.53 6.88 0.28
C VAL A 25 1.71 8.40 0.44
N PHE A 26 2.96 8.89 0.47
CA PHE A 26 3.20 10.33 0.53
C PHE A 26 2.87 11.04 -0.80
N GLU A 27 3.22 10.44 -1.93
CA GLU A 27 2.96 10.98 -3.26
C GLU A 27 1.45 11.05 -3.57
N GLU A 28 0.68 10.04 -3.19
CA GLU A 28 -0.75 9.92 -3.54
C GLU A 28 -1.69 10.61 -2.56
N CYS A 29 -1.40 10.64 -1.25
CA CYS A 29 -2.30 11.21 -0.26
C CYS A 29 -1.65 12.10 0.81
N GLY A 30 -0.36 12.44 0.66
CA GLY A 30 0.32 13.40 1.53
C GLY A 30 0.70 12.86 2.91
N VAL A 31 0.46 11.57 3.18
CA VAL A 31 0.82 10.94 4.45
C VAL A 31 2.26 10.45 4.42
N LEU A 32 3.10 10.91 5.35
CA LEU A 32 4.51 10.51 5.41
C LEU A 32 4.81 9.73 6.68
N LEU A 33 5.25 8.47 6.50
CA LEU A 33 5.77 7.62 7.58
C LEU A 33 7.28 7.78 7.72
N ALA A 34 7.72 8.95 8.19
CA ALA A 34 9.12 9.26 8.47
C ALA A 34 9.26 10.13 9.73
N GLY A 35 10.41 10.06 10.40
CA GLY A 35 10.71 10.83 11.61
C GLY A 35 12.22 11.03 11.81
N PRO A 36 12.66 11.77 12.83
CA PRO A 36 14.08 12.03 13.07
C PRO A 36 14.87 10.79 13.53
N SER A 37 14.18 9.70 13.87
CA SER A 37 14.79 8.42 14.21
C SER A 37 13.82 7.27 13.93
N ALA A 38 14.35 6.04 13.89
CA ALA A 38 13.57 4.83 13.57
C ALA A 38 12.49 4.46 14.61
N SER A 39 12.50 5.09 15.78
CA SER A 39 11.52 4.86 16.86
C SER A 39 11.00 6.16 17.49
N GLY A 40 11.30 7.31 16.87
CA GLY A 40 10.94 8.64 17.37
C GLY A 40 9.50 9.04 17.04
N PRO A 41 9.12 10.31 17.23
CA PRO A 41 7.86 10.82 16.69
C PRO A 41 7.90 10.84 15.15
N LEU A 42 6.73 10.74 14.51
CA LEU A 42 6.60 11.05 13.09
C LEU A 42 6.81 12.56 12.85
N ALA A 43 7.37 12.90 11.69
CA ALA A 43 7.54 14.26 11.24
C ALA A 43 6.17 14.93 11.00
N ARG A 44 6.15 16.25 11.21
CA ARG A 44 5.03 17.11 10.84
C ARG A 44 5.17 17.48 9.37
N VAL A 45 4.14 17.18 8.59
CA VAL A 45 4.09 17.41 7.14
C VAL A 45 2.94 18.33 6.73
N ASP A 46 2.35 19.04 7.69
CA ASP A 46 1.23 19.96 7.53
C ASP A 46 1.65 21.38 7.12
N GLU A 47 2.95 21.67 7.05
CA GLU A 47 3.46 22.97 6.61
C GLU A 47 3.41 23.11 5.07
N PRO A 48 3.11 24.32 4.51
CA PRO A 48 2.98 24.52 3.07
C PRO A 48 4.20 24.12 2.23
N GLU A 49 5.40 24.10 2.83
CA GLU A 49 6.61 23.63 2.17
C GLU A 49 6.56 22.15 1.77
N TRP A 50 5.83 21.32 2.52
CA TRP A 50 5.70 19.88 2.23
C TRP A 50 4.86 19.61 0.99
N LEU A 51 3.92 20.51 0.66
CA LEU A 51 3.18 20.42 -0.59
C LEU A 51 4.11 20.59 -1.81
N GLU A 52 5.09 21.50 -1.72
CA GLU A 52 6.07 21.68 -2.80
C GLU A 52 7.06 20.51 -2.87
N VAL A 53 7.49 19.99 -1.72
CA VAL A 53 8.29 18.75 -1.66
C VAL A 53 7.57 17.61 -2.36
N ARG A 54 6.28 17.42 -2.05
CA ARG A 54 5.45 16.38 -2.68
C ARG A 54 5.32 16.58 -4.18
N ARG A 55 5.05 17.80 -4.67
CA ARG A 55 5.01 18.09 -6.12
C ARG A 55 6.32 17.74 -6.81
N ARG A 56 7.46 18.04 -6.19
CA ARG A 56 8.78 17.73 -6.74
C ARG A 56 9.08 16.23 -6.73
N LEU A 57 8.55 15.47 -5.77
CA LEU A 57 8.63 14.00 -5.77
C LEU A 57 7.80 13.40 -6.90
N VAL A 58 6.51 13.77 -6.99
CA VAL A 58 5.59 13.28 -8.03
C VAL A 58 6.12 13.60 -9.44
N SER A 59 6.67 14.80 -9.64
CA SER A 59 7.30 15.19 -10.92
C SER A 59 8.72 14.66 -11.12
N ARG A 60 9.23 13.81 -10.20
CA ARG A 60 10.56 13.18 -10.22
C ARG A 60 11.73 14.17 -10.30
N GLN A 61 11.54 15.37 -9.78
CA GLN A 61 12.58 16.41 -9.68
C GLN A 61 13.51 16.19 -8.49
N VAL A 62 13.05 15.47 -7.46
CA VAL A 62 13.86 15.03 -6.31
C VAL A 62 13.55 13.58 -5.99
N ALA A 63 14.48 12.88 -5.34
CA ALA A 63 14.21 11.57 -4.77
C ALA A 63 13.82 11.71 -3.29
N LEU A 64 12.94 10.82 -2.80
CA LEU A 64 12.54 10.81 -1.38
C LEU A 64 13.77 10.65 -0.46
N ALA A 65 14.76 9.86 -0.87
CA ALA A 65 16.00 9.69 -0.11
C ALA A 65 16.76 11.01 0.11
N ASP A 66 16.73 11.94 -0.84
CA ASP A 66 17.38 13.25 -0.71
C ASP A 66 16.58 14.16 0.21
N VAL A 67 15.25 14.19 0.06
CA VAL A 67 14.34 14.91 0.96
C VAL A 67 14.54 14.48 2.41
N LEU A 68 14.60 13.17 2.66
CA LEU A 68 14.81 12.62 4.00
C LEU A 68 16.19 13.02 4.54
N ARG A 69 17.25 12.91 3.73
CA ARG A 69 18.61 13.27 4.15
C ARG A 69 18.72 14.75 4.51
N ASP A 70 18.21 15.63 3.65
CA ASP A 70 18.29 17.09 3.84
C ASP A 70 17.52 17.55 5.07
N ARG A 71 16.44 16.84 5.43
CA ARG A 71 15.60 17.14 6.59
C ARG A 71 15.98 16.35 7.85
N GLY A 72 17.03 15.52 7.80
CA GLY A 72 17.45 14.69 8.93
C GLY A 72 16.40 13.66 9.35
N LEU A 73 15.66 13.12 8.38
CA LEU A 73 14.60 12.14 8.60
C LEU A 73 15.02 10.74 8.15
N VAL A 74 14.40 9.74 8.75
CA VAL A 74 14.47 8.33 8.37
C VAL A 74 13.06 7.77 8.25
N LEU A 75 12.89 6.76 7.39
CA LEU A 75 11.62 6.06 7.26
C LEU A 75 11.26 5.32 8.56
N ARG A 76 10.00 5.42 8.96
CA ARG A 76 9.42 4.68 10.08
C ARG A 76 8.84 3.36 9.57
N SER A 77 9.73 2.47 9.14
CA SER A 77 9.35 1.15 8.62
C SER A 77 8.74 0.22 9.68
N ASP A 78 8.79 0.60 10.97
CA ASP A 78 8.08 -0.05 12.07
C ASP A 78 6.57 0.27 12.12
N LEU A 79 6.11 1.26 11.36
CA LEU A 79 4.70 1.67 11.32
C LEU A 79 3.91 1.11 10.13
N ILE A 80 4.56 0.32 9.27
CA ILE A 80 3.96 -0.30 8.10
C ILE A 80 4.08 -1.83 8.21
N VAL A 81 3.05 -2.55 7.79
CA VAL A 81 3.00 -4.01 7.86
C VAL A 81 2.74 -4.61 6.49
N ALA A 82 3.44 -5.70 6.14
CA ALA A 82 3.12 -6.50 4.95
C ALA A 82 1.84 -7.32 5.18
N LYS A 83 0.95 -7.31 4.18
CA LYS A 83 -0.36 -7.96 4.20
C LYS A 83 -0.51 -9.07 3.18
N ALA A 84 -0.05 -8.87 1.95
CA ALA A 84 -0.15 -9.85 0.87
C ALA A 84 0.91 -9.66 -0.21
N HIS A 85 1.08 -10.68 -1.06
CA HIS A 85 1.99 -10.68 -2.21
C HIS A 85 1.25 -11.23 -3.43
N TRP A 86 1.08 -10.40 -4.46
CA TRP A 86 0.32 -10.77 -5.64
C TRP A 86 1.12 -10.56 -6.92
N VAL A 87 1.07 -11.55 -7.79
CA VAL A 87 1.58 -11.43 -9.16
C VAL A 87 0.42 -11.49 -10.15
N THR A 88 0.41 -10.54 -11.08
CA THR A 88 -0.59 -10.52 -12.16
C THR A 88 -0.49 -11.79 -13.01
N PRO A 89 -1.62 -12.39 -13.43
CA PRO A 89 -1.63 -13.62 -14.22
C PRO A 89 -0.79 -13.55 -15.49
N VAL A 90 -0.28 -14.71 -15.95
CA VAL A 90 0.61 -14.80 -17.12
C VAL A 90 -0.03 -14.38 -18.45
N PHE A 91 -1.36 -14.41 -18.54
CA PHE A 91 -2.11 -14.04 -19.75
C PHE A 91 -2.37 -12.54 -19.86
N GLU A 92 -2.16 -11.77 -18.79
CA GLU A 92 -2.32 -10.31 -18.83
C GLU A 92 -1.14 -9.67 -19.58
N PRO A 93 -1.40 -8.71 -20.50
CA PRO A 93 -0.35 -8.09 -21.30
C PRO A 93 0.60 -7.23 -20.47
N ARG A 94 0.14 -6.73 -19.32
CA ARG A 94 0.95 -6.03 -18.32
C ARG A 94 0.90 -6.83 -17.04
N ARG A 95 2.08 -7.10 -16.47
CA ARG A 95 2.22 -7.91 -15.26
C ARG A 95 2.98 -7.13 -14.21
N TYR A 96 2.50 -7.24 -12.99
CA TYR A 96 3.06 -6.61 -11.82
C TYR A 96 3.30 -7.68 -10.77
N ASP A 97 4.38 -7.52 -10.03
CA ASP A 97 4.73 -8.27 -8.83
C ASP A 97 4.59 -7.27 -7.68
N THR A 98 3.54 -7.42 -6.87
CA THR A 98 3.04 -6.36 -5.99
C THR A 98 2.94 -6.85 -4.57
N TRP A 99 3.68 -6.17 -3.69
CA TRP A 99 3.50 -6.27 -2.26
C TRP A 99 2.41 -5.32 -1.78
N PHE A 100 1.51 -5.84 -0.94
CA PHE A 100 0.47 -5.05 -0.28
C PHE A 100 0.89 -4.78 1.15
N PHE A 101 0.76 -3.52 1.56
CA PHE A 101 1.11 -3.06 2.89
C PHE A 101 -0.07 -2.34 3.55
N ALA A 102 -0.06 -2.26 4.86
CA ALA A 102 -1.01 -1.48 5.65
C ALA A 102 -0.30 -0.64 6.72
N ALA A 103 -0.88 0.49 7.07
CA ALA A 103 -0.45 1.35 8.16
C ALA A 103 -1.66 2.01 8.81
N LEU A 104 -1.54 2.36 10.09
CA LEU A 104 -2.54 3.20 10.75
C LEU A 104 -2.36 4.65 10.33
N MET A 105 -3.48 5.35 10.09
CA MET A 105 -3.47 6.78 9.79
C MET A 105 -2.91 7.57 10.99
N PRO A 106 -1.80 8.33 10.83
CA PRO A 106 -1.28 9.16 11.91
C PRO A 106 -2.31 10.22 12.32
N PRO A 107 -2.66 10.37 13.61
CA PRO A 107 -3.82 11.16 14.04
C PRO A 107 -3.73 12.67 13.79
N PHE A 108 -2.55 13.17 13.43
CA PHE A 108 -2.29 14.59 13.18
C PHE A 108 -1.93 14.90 11.73
N GLN A 109 -1.84 13.88 10.87
CA GLN A 109 -1.75 14.09 9.43
C GLN A 109 -3.16 13.95 8.85
N VAL A 110 -3.35 14.47 7.64
CA VAL A 110 -4.63 14.35 6.91
C VAL A 110 -4.29 13.74 5.56
N ALA A 111 -4.90 12.61 5.26
CA ALA A 111 -4.82 12.03 3.93
C ALA A 111 -5.69 12.87 3.01
N ASP A 112 -5.08 13.43 1.98
CA ASP A 112 -5.82 14.12 0.92
C ASP A 112 -6.03 13.19 -0.28
N GLY A 113 -6.79 13.69 -1.25
CA GLY A 113 -6.97 13.06 -2.56
C GLY A 113 -6.27 13.84 -3.67
N GLU A 114 -5.29 14.68 -3.34
CA GLU A 114 -4.63 15.56 -4.31
C GLU A 114 -3.58 14.80 -5.12
N THR A 115 -4.06 13.91 -5.97
CA THR A 115 -3.26 13.15 -6.94
C THR A 115 -3.83 13.32 -8.35
N THR A 116 -2.96 13.25 -9.35
CA THR A 116 -3.38 13.21 -10.76
C THR A 116 -3.69 11.79 -11.23
N GLU A 117 -3.48 10.78 -10.39
CA GLU A 117 -3.60 9.37 -10.75
C GLU A 117 -4.98 8.78 -10.40
N ALA A 118 -5.77 9.49 -9.60
CA ALA A 118 -7.11 9.06 -9.20
C ALA A 118 -8.16 10.14 -9.52
N ASP A 119 -9.27 9.73 -10.13
CA ASP A 119 -10.44 10.61 -10.36
C ASP A 119 -11.22 10.87 -9.06
N GLN A 120 -11.14 9.94 -8.11
CA GLN A 120 -11.78 10.00 -6.80
C GLN A 120 -10.88 9.39 -5.74
N ALA A 121 -10.81 10.03 -4.58
CA ALA A 121 -10.11 9.52 -3.41
C ALA A 121 -10.87 9.94 -2.15
N GLY A 122 -10.92 9.05 -1.17
CA GLY A 122 -11.63 9.30 0.08
C GLY A 122 -11.64 8.11 1.02
N TRP A 123 -12.10 8.36 2.24
CA TRP A 123 -12.37 7.31 3.22
C TRP A 123 -13.70 6.64 2.92
N VAL A 124 -13.71 5.31 2.98
CA VAL A 124 -14.88 4.47 2.71
C VAL A 124 -15.10 3.49 3.85
N VAL A 125 -16.35 3.08 4.06
CA VAL A 125 -16.67 1.95 4.93
C VAL A 125 -16.48 0.67 4.11
N PRO A 126 -15.61 -0.28 4.53
CA PRO A 126 -15.33 -1.50 3.77
C PRO A 126 -16.57 -2.27 3.32
N GLU A 127 -17.56 -2.41 4.21
CA GLU A 127 -18.80 -3.13 3.88
C GLU A 127 -19.65 -2.40 2.82
N GLU A 128 -19.65 -1.07 2.81
CA GLU A 128 -20.36 -0.29 1.80
C GLU A 128 -19.68 -0.43 0.43
N LEU A 129 -18.35 -0.33 0.38
CA LEU A 129 -17.58 -0.52 -0.84
C LEU A 129 -17.77 -1.92 -1.44
N LEU A 130 -17.81 -2.96 -0.60
CA LEU A 130 -18.09 -4.33 -1.05
C LEU A 130 -19.52 -4.49 -1.59
N ARG A 131 -20.50 -3.81 -0.99
CA ARG A 131 -21.88 -3.78 -1.51
C ARG A 131 -21.95 -3.10 -2.87
N GLU A 132 -21.25 -1.99 -3.07
CA GLU A 132 -21.16 -1.29 -4.36
C GLU A 132 -20.47 -2.14 -5.43
N TYR A 133 -19.40 -2.85 -5.06
CA TYR A 133 -18.74 -3.81 -5.95
C TYR A 133 -19.67 -4.95 -6.35
N ALA A 134 -20.38 -5.56 -5.40
CA ALA A 134 -21.36 -6.60 -5.68
C ALA A 134 -22.52 -6.12 -6.56
N ALA A 135 -22.88 -4.84 -6.48
CA ALA A 135 -23.88 -4.21 -7.34
C ALA A 135 -23.33 -3.78 -8.72
N GLY A 136 -22.03 -3.88 -8.94
CA GLY A 136 -21.36 -3.46 -10.18
C GLY A 136 -21.18 -1.94 -10.32
N SER A 137 -21.41 -1.16 -9.26
CA SER A 137 -21.23 0.29 -9.26
C SER A 137 -19.83 0.73 -8.83
N ALA A 138 -19.04 -0.17 -8.23
CA ALA A 138 -17.60 0.01 -8.00
C ALA A 138 -16.81 -1.05 -8.76
N LEU A 139 -15.71 -0.66 -9.41
CA LEU A 139 -14.78 -1.58 -10.06
C LEU A 139 -13.57 -1.77 -9.15
N MET A 140 -13.29 -3.00 -8.76
CA MET A 140 -12.09 -3.36 -8.00
C MET A 140 -11.42 -4.57 -8.63
N LEU A 141 -10.09 -4.57 -8.64
CA LEU A 141 -9.31 -5.75 -9.02
C LEU A 141 -9.38 -6.79 -7.88
N PRO A 142 -9.25 -8.09 -8.18
CA PRO A 142 -9.35 -9.14 -7.15
C PRO A 142 -8.50 -8.94 -5.90
N PRO A 143 -7.21 -8.52 -5.98
CA PRO A 143 -6.41 -8.26 -4.78
C PRO A 143 -7.02 -7.18 -3.88
N THR A 144 -7.58 -6.12 -4.47
CA THR A 144 -8.23 -5.03 -3.74
C THR A 144 -9.49 -5.52 -3.03
N VAL A 145 -10.33 -6.32 -3.70
CA VAL A 145 -11.55 -6.89 -3.09
C VAL A 145 -11.20 -7.68 -1.84
N ILE A 146 -10.21 -8.57 -1.93
CA ILE A 146 -9.79 -9.43 -0.82
C ILE A 146 -9.23 -8.60 0.34
N CYS A 147 -8.37 -7.61 0.06
CA CYS A 147 -7.88 -6.73 1.12
C CYS A 147 -9.03 -5.99 1.82
N VAL A 148 -10.06 -5.53 1.09
CA VAL A 148 -11.23 -4.87 1.69
C VAL A 148 -12.08 -5.86 2.50
N GLU A 149 -12.24 -7.10 2.05
CA GLU A 149 -12.88 -8.18 2.81
C GLU A 149 -12.15 -8.45 4.13
N GLU A 150 -10.81 -8.58 4.10
CA GLU A 150 -10.00 -8.78 5.30
C GLU A 150 -10.11 -7.60 6.28
N ILE A 151 -10.11 -6.35 5.79
CA ILE A 151 -10.32 -5.17 6.64
C ILE A 151 -11.71 -5.22 7.27
N ARG A 152 -12.74 -5.61 6.51
CA ARG A 152 -14.13 -5.70 6.98
C ARG A 152 -14.31 -6.79 8.05
N GLU A 153 -13.52 -7.85 8.00
CA GLU A 153 -13.55 -8.94 8.98
C GLU A 153 -12.73 -8.67 10.24
N ALA A 154 -11.75 -7.77 10.18
CA ALA A 154 -10.92 -7.41 11.32
C ALA A 154 -11.75 -6.73 12.43
N PRO A 155 -11.55 -7.10 13.72
CA PRO A 155 -12.28 -6.47 14.83
C PRO A 155 -12.01 -4.97 14.98
N SER A 156 -10.82 -4.51 14.57
CA SER A 156 -10.44 -3.11 14.57
C SER A 156 -9.31 -2.85 13.57
N ALA A 157 -9.08 -1.57 13.25
CA ALA A 157 -7.92 -1.17 12.44
C ALA A 157 -6.59 -1.58 13.09
N ALA A 158 -6.49 -1.56 14.42
CA ALA A 158 -5.29 -1.98 15.13
C ALA A 158 -5.05 -3.49 15.01
N ASP A 159 -6.11 -4.29 15.01
CA ASP A 159 -6.02 -5.75 14.80
C ASP A 159 -5.68 -6.11 13.35
N PHE A 160 -6.07 -5.26 12.38
CA PHE A 160 -5.72 -5.46 10.97
C PHE A 160 -4.26 -5.08 10.66
N VAL A 161 -3.77 -3.97 11.24
CA VAL A 161 -2.41 -3.43 11.05
C VAL A 161 -1.42 -4.18 11.93
N VAL A 162 -1.32 -5.48 11.67
CA VAL A 162 -0.28 -6.38 12.11
C VAL A 162 0.21 -7.17 10.89
N HIS A 163 1.47 -7.60 10.93
CA HIS A 163 2.01 -8.43 9.86
C HIS A 163 1.18 -9.70 9.68
N SER A 164 0.86 -10.03 8.42
CA SER A 164 0.28 -11.34 8.12
C SER A 164 1.28 -12.43 8.53
N PRO A 165 0.82 -13.52 9.18
CA PRO A 165 1.70 -14.60 9.64
C PRO A 165 2.28 -15.43 8.48
N SER A 166 1.61 -15.40 7.33
CA SER A 166 2.04 -16.01 6.08
C SER A 166 1.80 -15.02 4.94
N LEU A 167 2.72 -15.02 3.97
CA LEU A 167 2.68 -14.17 2.79
C LEU A 167 3.02 -15.03 1.56
N PRO A 168 2.18 -16.01 1.19
CA PRO A 168 2.42 -16.80 -0.01
C PRO A 168 2.34 -15.89 -1.25
N LEU A 169 3.08 -16.24 -2.29
CA LEU A 169 2.93 -15.54 -3.56
C LEU A 169 1.62 -15.99 -4.21
N VAL A 170 0.68 -15.07 -4.39
CA VAL A 170 -0.61 -15.36 -5.01
C VAL A 170 -0.58 -14.97 -6.49
N MET A 171 -0.87 -15.92 -7.38
CA MET A 171 -1.06 -15.62 -8.80
C MET A 171 -2.36 -16.23 -9.29
N PRO A 172 -3.38 -15.42 -9.62
CA PRO A 172 -4.63 -15.95 -10.12
C PRO A 172 -4.48 -16.69 -11.46
N GLU A 173 -5.27 -17.74 -11.63
CA GLU A 173 -5.29 -18.56 -12.84
C GLU A 173 -6.70 -18.60 -13.43
N VAL A 174 -6.79 -18.71 -14.76
CA VAL A 174 -8.07 -18.93 -15.44
C VAL A 174 -8.36 -20.41 -15.46
N VAL A 175 -9.50 -20.79 -14.88
CA VAL A 175 -10.00 -22.17 -14.83
C VAL A 175 -11.35 -22.29 -15.54
N ALA A 176 -11.68 -23.50 -15.99
CA ALA A 176 -12.99 -23.77 -16.56
C ALA A 176 -14.04 -23.91 -15.45
N GLY A 177 -15.04 -23.03 -15.45
CA GLY A 177 -16.16 -23.04 -14.52
C GLY A 177 -17.49 -23.44 -15.18
N PRO A 178 -18.55 -23.69 -14.36
CA PRO A 178 -19.86 -24.15 -14.86
C PRO A 178 -20.55 -23.18 -15.85
N SER A 179 -20.20 -21.89 -15.79
CA SER A 179 -20.76 -20.82 -16.62
C SER A 179 -19.77 -20.20 -17.61
N GLY A 180 -18.57 -20.79 -17.77
CA GLY A 180 -17.50 -20.24 -18.59
C GLY A 180 -16.16 -20.15 -17.84
N ALA A 181 -15.22 -19.38 -18.37
CA ALA A 181 -13.94 -19.14 -17.69
C ALA A 181 -14.18 -18.43 -16.33
N ALA A 182 -13.52 -18.92 -15.29
CA ALA A 182 -13.52 -18.34 -13.95
C ALA A 182 -12.07 -18.06 -13.51
N MET A 183 -11.90 -17.15 -12.56
CA MET A 183 -10.62 -16.88 -11.93
C MET A 183 -10.51 -17.69 -10.63
N GLU A 184 -9.44 -18.46 -10.49
CA GLU A 184 -9.07 -19.15 -9.25
C GLU A 184 -7.87 -18.46 -8.62
N ILE A 185 -7.90 -18.29 -7.29
CA ILE A 185 -6.80 -17.71 -6.51
C ILE A 185 -5.86 -18.85 -6.12
N VAL A 186 -4.64 -18.82 -6.63
CA VAL A 186 -3.65 -19.88 -6.43
C VAL A 186 -2.46 -19.34 -5.63
N GLU A 187 -2.19 -19.96 -4.48
CA GLU A 187 -0.96 -19.75 -3.70
C GLU A 187 0.19 -20.55 -4.33
N ARG A 188 1.38 -19.93 -4.41
CA ARG A 188 2.60 -20.52 -4.99
C ARG A 188 3.76 -20.53 -4.01
#